data_AF-A0A8J6BWR3-F1
#
_entry.id   AF-A0A8J6BWR3-F1
#
_cell.length_a   1.000
_cell.length_b   1.000
_cell.length_c   1.000
_cell.angle_alpha   90.00
_cell.angle_beta   90.00
_cell.angle_gamma   90.00
#
_symmetry.space_group_name_H-M   'P 1'
#
loop_
_entity.id
_entity.type
_entity.pdbx_description
1 polymer ?
#
loop_
_entity_poly.entity_id
_entity_poly.type
_entity_poly.pdbx_seq_one_letter_code
_entity_poly.pdbx_strand_id
1 'polypeptide(L)'
;MVSEGGKTGRRMGWGGGFPSLMRRKQVGSDRARAEGHRQLAKELNVPTLVAIGVGSTIGAGVYVLVGTVAREHAGPALTVSFLIAGIAAALSAFCYAELASRCPSAGSAYHYSYICVGEGVAWLIGWALVLEYTIGGSAVARGISPNIALFFGGPDNLPWVLARHQLPWFDVIVDPCAAALVFVVTVLLCVGIKESSFVQGFITVLNACVMLFVIVAGSYIGFQTGWVGYKVADGYFPYGINGMLAGSATVFFAYIGFDTVASTAEEVKNPQRDLPLGIGAALAICCSLYMMVSVVIVGLVPYFAMDSDTPISSAFAQHGMQWTMYVVTSGAVLALCSTLMGSLLPQPRILMAMARDGLLPSFFADVNKWTQVPVKGTVVTGVCAATLALCMDVSQLAGMVSVGTLLAFTIVAVSILILRYVPPDEVPLPSSLQESLHLSQEYDEEKVRGTPGDKRCNTSQIKDVIVAESVEDPLIKKKTYTGRKMDEMKRRKVAAFSIGSVCVGVLVLTSVASATWLPFLPVCIGGIVGAMFLAAGFGLLCWIDQDDGRHSFGQSGGFTCPFVPLLPVMCMLINTYMLINLGFVSECSKLSII
;
A
#
# COMPACT_ATOMS: atom_id res chain seq x y z
N MET A 1 -39.64 -34.23 -16.32
CA MET A 1 -39.18 -33.03 -17.05
C MET A 1 -38.50 -32.11 -16.04
N VAL A 2 -37.35 -32.52 -15.52
CA VAL A 2 -35.98 -32.09 -15.90
C VAL A 2 -35.77 -30.58 -15.75
N SER A 3 -35.26 -30.20 -14.58
CA SER A 3 -34.33 -29.09 -14.43
C SER A 3 -33.48 -29.39 -13.19
N GLU A 4 -32.40 -30.16 -13.41
CA GLU A 4 -31.37 -30.41 -12.40
C GLU A 4 -30.51 -29.15 -12.25
N GLY A 5 -30.74 -28.41 -11.16
CA GLY A 5 -29.83 -27.37 -10.68
C GLY A 5 -28.62 -28.01 -10.01
N GLY A 6 -27.52 -28.14 -10.74
CA GLY A 6 -26.22 -28.58 -10.21
C GLY A 6 -25.65 -27.58 -9.21
N LYS A 7 -25.99 -27.75 -7.92
CA LYS A 7 -25.26 -27.15 -6.80
C LYS A 7 -23.95 -27.91 -6.59
N THR A 8 -22.85 -27.41 -7.13
CA THR A 8 -21.51 -27.88 -6.77
C THR A 8 -21.14 -27.33 -5.40
N GLY A 9 -21.53 -28.04 -4.33
CA GLY A 9 -21.07 -27.77 -2.98
C GLY A 9 -19.56 -27.96 -2.87
N ARG A 10 -18.80 -26.91 -2.54
CA ARG A 10 -17.40 -27.03 -2.12
C ARG A 10 -17.39 -27.73 -0.76
N ARG A 11 -17.07 -29.03 -0.76
CA ARG A 11 -16.67 -29.75 0.45
C ARG A 11 -15.36 -29.15 0.97
N MET A 12 -15.42 -28.64 2.19
CA MET A 12 -14.28 -28.19 2.97
C MET A 12 -13.49 -29.44 3.39
N GLY A 13 -12.56 -29.87 2.54
CA GLY A 13 -11.64 -30.98 2.82
C GLY A 13 -10.28 -30.43 3.21
N TRP A 14 -10.00 -30.37 4.51
CA TRP A 14 -8.62 -30.33 5.02
C TRP A 14 -7.94 -31.66 4.65
N GLY A 15 -7.33 -31.74 3.47
CA GLY A 15 -6.73 -32.99 2.98
C GLY A 15 -6.28 -32.88 1.53
N GLY A 16 -5.32 -32.00 1.25
CA GLY A 16 -4.75 -31.77 -0.08
C GLY A 16 -3.53 -30.85 -0.02
N GLY A 17 -2.57 -31.19 0.84
CA GLY A 17 -1.40 -30.36 1.13
C GLY A 17 -0.49 -30.22 -0.09
N PHE A 18 -0.07 -28.98 -0.36
CA PHE A 18 0.86 -28.50 -1.39
C PHE A 18 0.30 -27.98 -2.73
N PRO A 19 -0.41 -28.72 -3.59
CA PRO A 19 -0.86 -28.16 -4.88
C PRO A 19 -1.90 -27.04 -4.74
N SER A 20 -2.72 -27.09 -3.68
CA SER A 20 -3.72 -26.05 -3.36
C SER A 20 -3.08 -24.71 -2.96
N LEU A 21 -1.87 -24.71 -2.39
CA LEU A 21 -1.19 -23.50 -1.92
C LEU A 21 -0.54 -22.70 -3.06
N MET A 22 -0.31 -23.32 -4.21
CA MET A 22 0.29 -22.71 -5.41
C MET A 22 -0.75 -22.21 -6.43
N ARG A 23 -2.04 -22.33 -6.14
CA ARG A 23 -3.09 -21.87 -7.06
C ARG A 23 -3.01 -20.36 -7.23
N ARG A 24 -2.92 -19.88 -8.46
CA ARG A 24 -2.97 -18.45 -8.80
C ARG A 24 -4.38 -18.06 -9.22
N LYS A 25 -4.78 -16.84 -8.90
CA LYS A 25 -6.07 -16.30 -9.32
C LYS A 25 -6.04 -15.92 -10.81
N GLN A 26 -7.09 -16.30 -11.52
CA GLN A 26 -7.26 -15.97 -12.94
C GLN A 26 -8.02 -14.65 -13.07
N VAL A 27 -7.41 -13.64 -13.70
CA VAL A 27 -7.95 -12.26 -13.82
C VAL A 27 -9.32 -12.21 -14.52
N GLY A 28 -9.59 -13.12 -15.47
CA GLY A 28 -10.89 -13.22 -16.15
C GLY A 28 -12.03 -13.83 -15.32
N SER A 29 -11.71 -14.54 -14.22
CA SER A 29 -12.72 -15.21 -13.39
C SER A 29 -13.52 -14.23 -12.52
N ASP A 30 -12.98 -13.04 -12.22
CA ASP A 30 -13.74 -12.00 -11.53
C ASP A 30 -14.86 -11.45 -12.41
N ARG A 31 -14.72 -11.43 -13.74
CA ARG A 31 -15.76 -10.96 -14.66
C ARG A 31 -16.92 -11.95 -14.79
N ALA A 32 -16.62 -13.24 -14.92
CA ALA A 32 -17.64 -14.30 -14.97
C ALA A 32 -18.33 -14.55 -13.61
N ARG A 33 -17.64 -14.26 -12.49
CA ARG A 33 -18.18 -14.41 -11.13
C ARG A 33 -18.87 -13.14 -10.63
N ALA A 34 -18.59 -11.99 -11.25
CA ALA A 34 -19.28 -10.71 -11.04
C ALA A 34 -20.72 -10.70 -11.58
N GLU A 35 -21.09 -11.62 -12.46
CA GLU A 35 -22.51 -11.79 -12.86
C GLU A 35 -23.37 -12.36 -11.72
N GLY A 36 -22.75 -12.97 -10.69
CA GLY A 36 -23.45 -13.53 -9.52
C GLY A 36 -23.30 -12.75 -8.20
N HIS A 37 -22.34 -11.81 -8.09
CA HIS A 37 -22.07 -11.05 -6.85
C HIS A 37 -22.24 -9.55 -7.07
N ARG A 38 -22.93 -8.87 -6.14
CA ARG A 38 -23.23 -7.43 -6.23
C ARG A 38 -21.94 -6.58 -6.31
N GLN A 39 -21.88 -5.71 -7.31
CA GLN A 39 -20.74 -4.82 -7.57
C GLN A 39 -20.80 -3.55 -6.72
N LEU A 40 -19.64 -3.01 -6.35
CA LEU A 40 -19.50 -1.71 -5.65
C LEU A 40 -19.85 -0.55 -6.60
N ALA A 41 -20.31 0.57 -6.05
CA ALA A 41 -20.70 1.74 -6.84
C ALA A 41 -19.47 2.50 -7.36
N LYS A 42 -19.43 2.78 -8.68
CA LYS A 42 -18.34 3.52 -9.33
C LYS A 42 -18.53 5.04 -9.24
N GLU A 43 -18.17 5.62 -8.10
CA GLU A 43 -18.45 7.02 -7.78
C GLU A 43 -17.19 7.89 -7.64
N LEU A 44 -15.99 7.31 -7.50
CA LEU A 44 -14.77 8.08 -7.22
C LEU A 44 -14.12 8.66 -8.47
N ASN A 45 -13.71 9.94 -8.34
CA ASN A 45 -12.90 10.69 -9.29
C ASN A 45 -11.49 10.99 -8.73
N VAL A 46 -10.57 11.43 -9.58
CA VAL A 46 -9.18 11.83 -9.22
C VAL A 46 -9.07 12.74 -7.98
N PRO A 47 -9.77 13.88 -7.86
CA PRO A 47 -9.60 14.75 -6.68
C PRO A 47 -10.01 14.07 -5.38
N THR A 48 -11.05 13.22 -5.42
CA THR A 48 -11.47 12.42 -4.27
C THR A 48 -10.41 11.38 -3.92
N LEU A 49 -9.79 10.73 -4.90
CA LEU A 49 -8.70 9.78 -4.68
C LEU A 49 -7.47 10.44 -4.06
N VAL A 50 -7.10 11.63 -4.54
CA VAL A 50 -6.02 12.43 -3.93
C VAL A 50 -6.39 12.80 -2.50
N ALA A 51 -7.62 13.25 -2.25
CA ALA A 51 -8.04 13.64 -0.90
C ALA A 51 -8.12 12.44 0.06
N ILE A 52 -8.49 11.26 -0.43
CA ILE A 52 -8.44 10.01 0.34
C ILE A 52 -6.99 9.68 0.66
N GLY A 53 -6.10 9.64 -0.34
CA GLY A 53 -4.69 9.31 -0.15
C GLY A 53 -3.94 10.30 0.74
N VAL A 54 -4.17 11.59 0.59
CA VAL A 54 -3.58 12.62 1.47
C VAL A 54 -4.19 12.53 2.87
N GLY A 55 -5.51 12.35 3.01
CA GLY A 55 -6.17 12.23 4.32
C GLY A 55 -5.80 10.97 5.09
N SER A 56 -5.59 9.86 4.39
CA SER A 56 -5.14 8.59 4.96
C SER A 56 -3.66 8.58 5.33
N THR A 57 -2.86 9.50 4.77
CA THR A 57 -1.42 9.60 5.04
C THR A 57 -1.15 10.65 6.13
N ILE A 58 -1.75 11.85 6.02
CA ILE A 58 -1.55 12.96 6.96
C ILE A 58 -2.33 12.74 8.26
N GLY A 59 -1.65 12.19 9.27
CA GLY A 59 -2.21 11.99 10.61
C GLY A 59 -1.14 11.85 11.69
N ALA A 60 -1.23 10.77 12.46
CA ALA A 60 -0.41 10.53 13.66
C ALA A 60 1.10 10.55 13.38
N GLY A 61 1.53 10.12 12.19
CA GLY A 61 2.94 10.11 11.83
C GLY A 61 3.61 11.49 11.86
N VAL A 62 2.90 12.57 11.46
CA VAL A 62 3.47 13.91 11.51
C VAL A 62 3.06 14.70 12.76
N TYR A 63 1.85 14.51 13.24
CA TYR A 63 1.38 15.24 14.43
C TYR A 63 1.92 14.71 15.75
N VAL A 64 2.25 13.41 15.83
CA VAL A 64 2.71 12.76 17.07
C VAL A 64 4.15 12.26 16.91
N LEU A 65 4.40 11.40 15.92
CA LEU A 65 5.67 10.65 15.81
C LEU A 65 6.88 11.54 15.47
N VAL A 66 6.68 12.73 14.91
CA VAL A 66 7.75 13.71 14.67
C VAL A 66 8.48 14.08 15.96
N GLY A 67 7.75 14.22 17.07
CA GLY A 67 8.30 14.66 18.35
C GLY A 67 9.18 13.60 18.99
N THR A 68 8.66 12.38 19.08
CA THR A 68 9.41 11.23 19.59
C THR A 68 10.66 10.95 18.75
N VAL A 69 10.54 10.91 17.41
CA VAL A 69 11.68 10.59 16.54
C VAL A 69 12.72 11.71 16.55
N ALA A 70 12.31 12.98 16.57
CA ALA A 70 13.25 14.10 16.71
C ALA A 70 14.03 13.97 18.03
N ARG A 71 13.32 13.71 19.13
CA ARG A 71 13.91 13.69 20.47
C ARG A 71 14.78 12.47 20.74
N GLU A 72 14.43 11.30 20.21
CA GLU A 72 15.04 10.02 20.64
C GLU A 72 15.94 9.37 19.58
N HIS A 73 15.82 9.77 18.30
CA HIS A 73 16.48 9.05 17.21
C HIS A 73 17.23 9.94 16.21
N ALA A 74 16.58 10.95 15.65
CA ALA A 74 17.11 11.68 14.49
C ALA A 74 17.71 13.04 14.85
N GLY A 75 17.22 13.71 15.90
CA GLY A 75 17.60 15.07 16.22
C GLY A 75 17.33 16.03 15.03
N PRO A 76 18.25 16.95 14.74
CA PRO A 76 18.12 17.88 13.62
C PRO A 76 18.10 17.22 12.22
N ALA A 77 18.58 15.98 12.11
CA ALA A 77 18.60 15.20 10.87
C ALA A 77 17.24 14.58 10.50
N LEU A 78 16.17 14.87 11.26
CA LEU A 78 14.81 14.37 11.01
C LEU A 78 14.33 14.61 9.56
N THR A 79 14.68 15.76 8.98
CA THR A 79 14.30 16.09 7.59
C THR A 79 14.90 15.13 6.58
N VAL A 80 16.15 14.69 6.82
CA VAL A 80 16.82 13.68 5.99
C VAL A 80 16.18 12.32 6.20
N SER A 81 15.81 11.97 7.44
CA SER A 81 15.03 10.76 7.73
C SER A 81 13.70 10.74 6.97
N PHE A 82 12.95 11.84 6.94
CA PHE A 82 11.71 11.96 6.15
C PHE A 82 11.95 11.85 4.65
N LEU A 83 13.05 12.39 4.13
CA LEU A 83 13.41 12.27 2.72
C LEU A 83 13.70 10.81 2.34
N ILE A 84 14.47 10.09 3.15
CA ILE A 84 14.80 8.69 2.90
C ILE A 84 13.52 7.83 2.95
N ALA A 85 12.67 8.03 3.96
CA ALA A 85 11.37 7.35 4.06
C ALA A 85 10.43 7.69 2.88
N GLY A 86 10.43 8.95 2.43
CA GLY A 86 9.64 9.39 1.27
C GLY A 86 10.11 8.75 -0.04
N ILE A 87 11.43 8.59 -0.23
CA ILE A 87 11.99 7.87 -1.39
C ILE A 87 11.58 6.38 -1.34
N ALA A 88 11.66 5.74 -0.18
CA ALA A 88 11.21 4.35 -0.01
C ALA A 88 9.72 4.17 -0.35
N ALA A 89 8.89 5.09 0.15
CA ALA A 89 7.46 5.13 -0.15
C ALA A 89 7.20 5.40 -1.65
N ALA A 90 7.97 6.28 -2.30
CA ALA A 90 7.82 6.58 -3.72
C ALA A 90 8.12 5.37 -4.62
N LEU A 91 9.20 4.63 -4.32
CA LEU A 91 9.53 3.39 -5.03
C LEU A 91 8.40 2.35 -4.90
N SER A 92 7.81 2.25 -3.71
CA SER A 92 6.66 1.37 -3.45
C SER A 92 5.42 1.85 -4.20
N ALA A 93 5.12 3.15 -4.17
CA ALA A 93 3.97 3.76 -4.83
C ALA A 93 3.99 3.57 -6.35
N PHE A 94 5.16 3.64 -7.01
CA PHE A 94 5.27 3.32 -8.43
C PHE A 94 4.90 1.87 -8.75
N CYS A 95 5.29 0.92 -7.89
CA CYS A 95 4.91 -0.49 -8.04
C CYS A 95 3.40 -0.68 -7.83
N TYR A 96 2.83 -0.03 -6.82
CA TYR A 96 1.38 -0.04 -6.57
C TYR A 96 0.58 0.58 -7.72
N ALA A 97 1.05 1.69 -8.29
CA ALA A 97 0.39 2.39 -9.39
C ALA A 97 0.26 1.52 -10.65
N GLU A 98 1.29 0.74 -11.00
CA GLU A 98 1.23 -0.19 -12.13
C GLU A 98 0.28 -1.37 -11.83
N LEU A 99 0.34 -1.99 -10.66
CA LEU A 99 -0.55 -3.11 -10.32
C LEU A 99 -2.01 -2.68 -10.21
N ALA A 100 -2.28 -1.54 -9.59
CA ALA A 100 -3.62 -1.02 -9.39
C ALA A 100 -4.29 -0.61 -10.71
N SER A 101 -3.51 -0.07 -11.67
CA SER A 101 -4.03 0.27 -12.99
C SER A 101 -4.28 -0.97 -13.87
N ARG A 102 -3.46 -2.02 -13.75
CA ARG A 102 -3.60 -3.27 -14.53
C ARG A 102 -4.66 -4.21 -14.00
N CYS A 103 -4.71 -4.38 -12.68
CA CYS A 103 -5.60 -5.32 -11.98
C CYS A 103 -6.47 -4.55 -10.97
N PRO A 104 -7.45 -3.75 -11.43
CA PRO A 104 -8.28 -2.94 -10.54
C PRO A 104 -9.21 -3.83 -9.70
N SER A 105 -8.78 -4.12 -8.48
CA SER A 105 -9.50 -4.95 -7.51
C SER A 105 -9.41 -4.33 -6.11
N ALA A 106 -10.46 -4.47 -5.32
CA ALA A 106 -10.53 -3.93 -3.97
C ALA A 106 -9.60 -4.65 -2.97
N GLY A 107 -9.01 -5.78 -3.36
CA GLY A 107 -8.09 -6.57 -2.53
C GLY A 107 -6.65 -6.06 -2.45
N SER A 108 -6.28 -4.99 -3.17
CA SER A 108 -4.93 -4.39 -3.14
C SER A 108 -3.79 -5.45 -3.18
N ALA A 109 -2.79 -5.38 -2.30
CA ALA A 109 -1.63 -6.29 -2.27
C ALA A 109 -1.99 -7.78 -2.07
N TYR A 110 -3.11 -8.10 -1.41
CA TYR A 110 -3.61 -9.48 -1.34
C TYR A 110 -3.96 -9.99 -2.75
N HIS A 111 -4.68 -9.20 -3.53
CA HIS A 111 -5.08 -9.61 -4.88
C HIS A 111 -3.87 -9.73 -5.82
N TYR A 112 -2.93 -8.78 -5.73
CA TYR A 112 -1.71 -8.81 -6.54
C TYR A 112 -0.84 -10.04 -6.27
N SER A 113 -0.64 -10.37 -4.99
CA SER A 113 0.09 -11.57 -4.59
C SER A 113 -0.66 -12.85 -4.96
N TYR A 114 -1.99 -12.85 -4.97
CA TYR A 114 -2.77 -14.01 -5.39
C TYR A 114 -2.67 -14.30 -6.89
N ILE A 115 -2.56 -13.26 -7.71
CA ILE A 115 -2.34 -13.37 -9.15
C ILE A 115 -0.90 -13.79 -9.45
N CYS A 116 0.08 -13.17 -8.79
CA CYS A 116 1.49 -13.32 -9.16
C CYS A 116 2.17 -14.50 -8.47
N VAL A 117 1.93 -14.71 -7.17
CA VAL A 117 2.69 -15.66 -6.36
C VAL A 117 1.90 -16.96 -6.19
N GLY A 118 0.70 -16.87 -5.59
CA GLY A 118 -0.18 -18.00 -5.33
C GLY A 118 -0.98 -17.86 -4.03
N GLU A 119 -1.88 -18.81 -3.80
CA GLU A 119 -2.88 -18.81 -2.72
C GLU A 119 -2.28 -18.71 -1.31
N GLY A 120 -1.25 -19.50 -1.01
CA GLY A 120 -0.68 -19.56 0.33
C GLY A 120 -0.05 -18.23 0.76
N VAL A 121 0.75 -17.62 -0.13
CA VAL A 121 1.36 -16.31 0.12
C VAL A 121 0.28 -15.23 0.16
N ALA A 122 -0.69 -15.28 -0.76
CA ALA A 122 -1.80 -14.34 -0.74
C ALA A 122 -2.57 -14.39 0.59
N TRP A 123 -2.91 -15.58 1.09
CA TRP A 123 -3.60 -15.73 2.37
C TRP A 123 -2.82 -15.10 3.53
N LEU A 124 -1.51 -15.33 3.59
CA LEU A 124 -0.63 -14.74 4.61
C LEU A 124 -0.58 -13.21 4.49
N ILE A 125 -0.44 -12.68 3.28
CA ILE A 125 -0.45 -11.22 3.03
C ILE A 125 -1.81 -10.61 3.32
N GLY A 126 -2.91 -11.29 3.02
CA GLY A 126 -4.26 -10.84 3.34
C GLY A 126 -4.47 -10.65 4.84
N TRP A 127 -4.02 -11.62 5.65
CA TRP A 127 -4.03 -11.47 7.11
C TRP A 127 -3.07 -10.40 7.60
N ALA A 128 -1.88 -10.29 7.01
CA ALA A 128 -0.92 -9.24 7.34
C ALA A 128 -1.54 -7.85 7.12
N LEU A 129 -2.19 -7.61 5.98
CA LEU A 129 -2.88 -6.34 5.70
C LEU A 129 -4.04 -6.07 6.66
N VAL A 130 -4.87 -7.07 6.96
CA VAL A 130 -5.99 -6.90 7.91
C VAL A 130 -5.47 -6.50 9.29
N LEU A 131 -4.40 -7.15 9.77
CA LEU A 131 -3.76 -6.81 11.04
C LEU A 131 -3.09 -5.44 10.97
N GLU A 132 -2.33 -5.15 9.92
CA GLU A 132 -1.67 -3.88 9.68
C GLU A 132 -2.63 -2.71 9.77
N TYR A 133 -3.72 -2.73 9.02
CA TYR A 133 -4.72 -1.65 9.07
C TYR A 133 -5.41 -1.58 10.45
N THR A 134 -5.60 -2.71 11.13
CA THR A 134 -6.28 -2.73 12.45
C THR A 134 -5.38 -2.10 13.52
N ILE A 135 -4.11 -2.50 13.53
CA ILE A 135 -3.08 -1.95 14.43
C ILE A 135 -2.81 -0.48 14.06
N GLY A 136 -2.79 -0.15 12.76
CA GLY A 136 -2.59 1.21 12.24
C GLY A 136 -3.71 2.15 12.65
N GLY A 137 -4.97 1.75 12.45
CA GLY A 137 -6.12 2.51 12.95
C GLY A 137 -6.07 2.69 14.47
N SER A 138 -5.66 1.66 15.21
CA SER A 138 -5.53 1.75 16.67
C SER A 138 -4.42 2.72 17.10
N ALA A 139 -3.27 2.71 16.42
CA ALA A 139 -2.16 3.62 16.67
C ALA A 139 -2.56 5.09 16.44
N VAL A 140 -3.27 5.34 15.34
CA VAL A 140 -3.78 6.66 14.99
C VAL A 140 -4.81 7.14 16.00
N ALA A 141 -5.73 6.26 16.42
CA ALA A 141 -6.76 6.59 17.39
C ALA A 141 -6.16 7.03 18.74
N ARG A 142 -5.08 6.40 19.20
CA ARG A 142 -4.39 6.79 20.45
C ARG A 142 -3.67 8.13 20.37
N GLY A 143 -3.35 8.62 19.17
CA GLY A 143 -2.84 9.97 18.99
C GLY A 143 -3.83 11.07 19.41
N ILE A 144 -5.13 10.76 19.55
CA ILE A 144 -6.14 11.78 19.82
C ILE A 144 -6.11 12.30 21.25
N SER A 145 -5.80 11.44 22.21
CA SER A 145 -5.96 11.74 23.64
C SER A 145 -5.04 12.85 24.13
N PRO A 146 -3.73 12.90 23.77
CA PRO A 146 -2.90 14.06 24.09
C PRO A 146 -3.42 15.36 23.46
N ASN A 147 -3.93 15.31 22.23
CA ASN A 147 -4.45 16.49 21.53
C ASN A 147 -5.73 17.02 22.18
N ILE A 148 -6.63 16.14 22.62
CA ILE A 148 -7.84 16.54 23.36
C ILE A 148 -7.48 17.07 24.75
N ALA A 149 -6.52 16.45 25.44
CA ALA A 149 -6.01 16.95 26.72
C ALA A 149 -5.48 18.38 26.62
N LEU A 150 -4.73 18.65 25.55
CA LEU A 150 -4.22 19.98 25.27
C LEU A 150 -5.34 21.00 25.03
N PHE A 151 -6.47 20.58 24.45
CA PHE A 151 -7.64 21.42 24.21
C PHE A 151 -8.35 21.86 25.50
N PHE A 152 -8.39 20.98 26.52
CA PHE A 152 -9.00 21.26 27.83
C PHE A 152 -8.06 21.97 28.83
N GLY A 153 -6.86 22.36 28.39
CA GLY A 153 -5.90 23.08 29.22
C GLY A 153 -4.96 22.18 30.04
N GLY A 154 -4.83 20.90 29.65
CA GLY A 154 -3.87 19.97 30.22
C GLY A 154 -4.49 18.60 30.56
N PRO A 155 -3.64 17.60 30.88
CA PRO A 155 -4.08 16.25 31.23
C PRO A 155 -5.03 16.20 32.44
N ASP A 156 -4.91 17.15 33.37
CA ASP A 156 -5.68 17.17 34.62
C ASP A 156 -7.12 17.73 34.47
N ASN A 157 -7.43 18.40 33.36
CA ASN A 157 -8.75 19.01 33.11
C ASN A 157 -9.66 18.13 32.26
N LEU A 158 -9.26 16.90 31.95
CA LEU A 158 -10.10 15.99 31.17
C LEU A 158 -11.25 15.43 32.04
N PRO A 159 -12.46 15.25 31.49
CA PRO A 159 -13.50 14.48 32.17
C PRO A 159 -12.96 13.08 32.48
N TRP A 160 -13.17 12.61 33.71
CA TRP A 160 -12.64 11.31 34.18
C TRP A 160 -13.02 10.15 33.25
N VAL A 161 -14.12 10.23 32.51
CA VAL A 161 -14.58 9.18 31.58
C VAL A 161 -13.67 9.07 30.33
N LEU A 162 -12.97 10.14 29.93
CA LEU A 162 -12.11 10.18 28.75
C LEU A 162 -10.61 10.14 29.09
N ALA A 163 -10.23 10.27 30.36
CA ALA A 163 -8.84 10.34 30.78
C ALA A 163 -8.12 8.98 30.61
N ARG A 164 -6.81 9.02 30.35
CA ARG A 164 -5.97 7.82 30.34
C ARG A 164 -5.90 7.24 31.75
N HIS A 165 -6.27 5.97 31.92
CA HIS A 165 -6.21 5.27 33.20
C HIS A 165 -5.10 4.24 33.17
N GLN A 166 -4.10 4.37 34.04
CA GLN A 166 -3.11 3.31 34.24
C GLN A 166 -3.69 2.29 35.22
N LEU A 167 -3.91 1.05 34.77
CA LEU A 167 -4.32 -0.04 35.64
C LEU A 167 -3.07 -0.62 36.32
N PRO A 168 -2.89 -0.44 37.65
CA PRO A 168 -1.64 -0.80 38.33
C PRO A 168 -1.36 -2.31 38.41
N TRP A 169 -2.32 -3.15 38.01
CA TRP A 169 -2.20 -4.62 38.07
C TRP A 169 -1.65 -5.25 36.78
N PHE A 170 -1.74 -4.55 35.64
CA PHE A 170 -1.33 -5.06 34.33
C PHE A 170 -0.32 -4.18 33.59
N ASP A 171 0.05 -3.02 34.14
CA ASP A 171 0.88 -2.00 33.48
C ASP A 171 0.35 -1.61 32.08
N VAL A 172 -0.98 -1.60 31.94
CA VAL A 172 -1.69 -1.21 30.71
C VAL A 172 -2.31 0.16 30.87
N ILE A 173 -1.97 1.08 29.97
CA ILE A 173 -2.57 2.42 29.86
C ILE A 173 -3.85 2.33 29.03
N VAL A 174 -4.99 2.36 29.72
CA VAL A 174 -6.32 2.31 29.11
C VAL A 174 -6.72 3.67 28.59
N ASP A 175 -7.06 3.75 27.31
CA ASP A 175 -7.46 4.98 26.63
C ASP A 175 -8.90 4.91 26.09
N PRO A 176 -9.91 5.30 26.91
CA PRO A 176 -11.31 5.27 26.49
C PRO A 176 -11.64 6.29 25.39
N CYS A 177 -10.89 7.39 25.30
CA CYS A 177 -11.09 8.41 24.28
C CYS A 177 -10.72 7.88 22.88
N ALA A 178 -9.61 7.17 22.77
CA ALA A 178 -9.20 6.51 21.53
C ALA A 178 -10.26 5.50 21.05
N ALA A 179 -10.80 4.69 21.97
CA ALA A 179 -11.84 3.71 21.66
C ALA A 179 -13.13 4.36 21.15
N ALA A 180 -13.58 5.43 21.82
CA ALA A 180 -14.75 6.18 21.42
C ALA A 180 -14.60 6.75 20.00
N LEU A 181 -13.42 7.27 19.66
CA LEU A 181 -13.13 7.74 18.30
C LEU A 181 -13.24 6.61 17.27
N VAL A 182 -12.69 5.42 17.55
CA VAL A 182 -12.81 4.26 16.66
C VAL A 182 -14.27 3.89 16.44
N PHE A 183 -15.10 3.88 17.48
CA PHE A 183 -16.53 3.62 17.32
C PHE A 183 -17.22 4.68 16.45
N VAL A 184 -16.95 5.97 16.67
CA VAL A 184 -17.51 7.07 15.86
C VAL A 184 -17.14 6.91 14.39
N VAL A 185 -15.86 6.65 14.08
CA VAL A 185 -15.42 6.44 12.70
C VAL A 185 -16.01 5.16 12.11
N THR A 186 -16.13 4.09 12.88
CA THR A 186 -16.76 2.83 12.45
C THR A 186 -18.22 3.06 12.05
N VAL A 187 -18.98 3.82 12.86
CA VAL A 187 -20.36 4.21 12.54
C VAL A 187 -20.41 5.06 11.28
N LEU A 188 -19.51 6.04 11.13
CA LEU A 188 -19.44 6.90 9.95
C LEU A 188 -19.17 6.10 8.66
N LEU A 189 -18.29 5.09 8.72
CA LEU A 189 -18.01 4.20 7.60
C LEU A 189 -19.18 3.26 7.27
N CYS A 190 -20.05 2.96 8.25
CA CYS A 190 -21.25 2.16 8.02
C CYS A 190 -22.35 2.93 7.27
N VAL A 191 -22.38 4.28 7.35
CA VAL A 191 -23.38 5.13 6.67
C VAL A 191 -23.28 5.05 5.15
N GLY A 192 -22.07 4.88 4.61
CA GLY A 192 -21.85 4.64 3.18
C GLY A 192 -20.68 5.44 2.61
N ILE A 193 -20.05 4.90 1.57
CA ILE A 193 -18.79 5.44 1.06
C ILE A 193 -18.92 6.84 0.45
N LYS A 194 -20.06 7.17 -0.15
CA LYS A 194 -20.26 8.47 -0.80
C LYS A 194 -20.17 9.61 0.23
N GLU A 195 -20.89 9.45 1.33
CA GLU A 195 -20.86 10.43 2.43
C GLU A 195 -19.50 10.41 3.15
N SER A 196 -18.94 9.22 3.43
CA SER A 196 -17.63 9.12 4.09
C SER A 196 -16.51 9.74 3.25
N SER A 197 -16.49 9.55 1.93
CA SER A 197 -15.45 10.11 1.05
C SER A 197 -15.58 11.62 0.87
N PHE A 198 -16.81 12.17 0.94
CA PHE A 198 -17.02 13.62 0.98
C PHE A 198 -16.49 14.22 2.28
N VAL A 199 -16.84 13.63 3.43
CA VAL A 199 -16.34 14.05 4.76
C VAL A 199 -14.82 13.94 4.82
N GLN A 200 -14.25 12.83 4.36
CA GLN A 200 -12.80 12.64 4.23
C GLN A 200 -12.18 13.77 3.42
N GLY A 201 -12.73 14.06 2.24
CA GLY A 201 -12.22 15.10 1.36
C GLY A 201 -12.21 16.49 2.00
N PHE A 202 -13.31 16.85 2.67
CA PHE A 202 -13.42 18.11 3.40
C PHE A 202 -12.38 18.22 4.52
N ILE A 203 -12.23 17.17 5.33
CA ILE A 203 -11.26 17.14 6.44
C ILE A 203 -9.82 17.23 5.91
N THR A 204 -9.50 16.52 4.83
CA THR A 204 -8.17 16.56 4.21
C THR A 204 -7.81 17.97 3.72
N VAL A 205 -8.74 18.67 3.06
CA VAL A 205 -8.50 20.05 2.59
C VAL A 205 -8.22 20.97 3.78
N LEU A 206 -9.04 20.88 4.84
CA LEU A 206 -8.83 21.68 6.04
C LEU A 206 -7.48 21.39 6.70
N ASN A 207 -7.10 20.11 6.80
CA ASN A 207 -5.84 19.68 7.38
C ASN A 207 -4.63 20.15 6.56
N ALA A 208 -4.71 20.09 5.23
CA ALA A 208 -3.70 20.67 4.35
C ALA A 208 -3.54 22.18 4.58
N CYS A 209 -4.64 22.92 4.78
CA CYS A 209 -4.59 24.34 5.14
C CYS A 209 -3.90 24.57 6.49
N VAL A 210 -4.19 23.74 7.51
CA VAL A 210 -3.52 23.83 8.81
C VAL A 210 -2.02 23.56 8.69
N MET A 211 -1.60 22.56 7.92
CA MET A 211 -0.17 22.31 7.67
C MET A 211 0.52 23.47 6.95
N LEU A 212 -0.11 24.04 5.92
CA LEU A 212 0.43 25.22 5.25
C LEU A 212 0.56 26.41 6.21
N PHE A 213 -0.43 26.61 7.09
CA PHE A 213 -0.37 27.62 8.14
C PHE A 213 0.80 27.37 9.11
N VAL A 214 1.00 26.14 9.57
CA VAL A 214 2.16 25.76 10.41
C VAL A 214 3.48 26.08 9.71
N ILE A 215 3.60 25.77 8.42
CA ILE A 215 4.81 26.04 7.64
C ILE A 215 5.07 27.55 7.57
N VAL A 216 4.05 28.36 7.25
CA VAL A 216 4.22 29.81 7.11
C VAL A 216 4.49 30.49 8.45
N ALA A 217 3.66 30.22 9.46
CA ALA A 217 3.79 30.81 10.79
C ALA A 217 5.09 30.37 11.48
N GLY A 218 5.43 29.08 11.39
CA GLY A 218 6.66 28.57 11.97
C GLY A 218 7.90 29.06 11.24
N SER A 219 7.88 29.19 9.91
CA SER A 219 8.99 29.81 9.16
C SER A 219 9.20 31.27 9.58
N TYR A 220 8.12 32.04 9.74
CA TYR A 220 8.18 33.43 10.20
C TYR A 220 8.86 33.55 11.57
N ILE A 221 8.49 32.71 12.54
CA ILE A 221 9.13 32.67 13.86
C ILE A 221 10.59 32.20 13.75
N GLY A 222 10.86 31.17 12.93
CA GLY A 222 12.21 30.66 12.70
C GLY A 222 13.17 31.72 12.18
N PHE A 223 12.71 32.59 11.28
CA PHE A 223 13.50 33.74 10.82
C PHE A 223 13.74 34.79 11.90
N GLN A 224 12.80 34.98 12.84
CA GLN A 224 12.97 35.91 13.96
C GLN A 224 13.91 35.38 15.05
N THR A 225 13.79 34.10 15.40
CA THR A 225 14.61 33.44 16.43
C THR A 225 15.97 33.02 15.90
N GLY A 226 16.15 33.03 14.57
CA GLY A 226 17.37 32.62 13.91
C GLY A 226 17.62 31.12 14.01
N TRP A 227 16.55 30.32 13.95
CA TRP A 227 16.58 28.85 13.88
C TRP A 227 17.38 28.17 15.01
N VAL A 228 16.96 28.40 16.25
CA VAL A 228 17.65 27.93 17.47
C VAL A 228 17.85 26.42 17.51
N GLY A 229 16.91 25.63 16.96
CA GLY A 229 17.00 24.17 17.00
C GLY A 229 18.05 23.57 16.05
N TYR A 230 18.59 24.35 15.11
CA TYR A 230 19.77 23.95 14.31
C TYR A 230 21.11 24.38 14.93
N LYS A 231 21.09 25.26 15.94
CA LYS A 231 22.29 25.77 16.62
C LYS A 231 22.62 24.97 17.89
N VAL A 232 22.58 23.64 17.80
CA VAL A 232 22.85 22.75 18.93
C VAL A 232 24.34 22.40 18.97
N ALA A 233 24.90 22.30 20.19
CA ALA A 233 26.33 22.04 20.40
C ALA A 233 26.79 20.69 19.82
N ASP A 234 25.90 19.69 19.82
CA ASP A 234 26.16 18.33 19.33
C ASP A 234 26.09 18.19 17.80
N GLY A 235 25.87 19.30 17.07
CA GLY A 235 25.83 19.34 15.61
C GLY A 235 24.52 18.81 15.01
N TYR A 236 24.56 18.53 13.69
CA TYR A 236 23.36 18.12 12.93
C TYR A 236 22.99 16.64 13.12
N PHE A 237 23.94 15.79 13.52
CA PHE A 237 23.78 14.35 13.70
C PHE A 237 24.11 13.91 15.14
N PRO A 238 23.31 14.31 16.15
CA PRO A 238 23.59 13.99 17.56
C PRO A 238 23.59 12.48 17.84
N TYR A 239 22.73 11.72 17.14
CA TYR A 239 22.63 10.27 17.23
C TYR A 239 23.41 9.52 16.13
N GLY A 240 24.25 10.24 15.38
CA GLY A 240 24.97 9.73 14.22
C GLY A 240 24.06 9.27 13.07
N ILE A 241 24.68 8.64 12.07
CA ILE A 241 23.99 8.16 10.86
C ILE A 241 23.03 7.01 11.20
N ASN A 242 23.39 6.16 12.17
CA ASN A 242 22.55 5.04 12.59
C ASN A 242 21.24 5.53 13.22
N GLY A 243 21.28 6.58 14.06
CA GLY A 243 20.07 7.20 14.62
C GLY A 243 19.17 7.82 13.56
N MET A 244 19.76 8.50 12.56
CA MET A 244 19.01 9.03 11.41
C MET A 244 18.32 7.92 10.60
N LEU A 245 19.01 6.80 10.34
CA LEU A 245 18.45 5.67 9.59
C LEU A 245 17.37 4.93 10.38
N ALA A 246 17.56 4.74 11.70
CA ALA A 246 16.54 4.22 12.60
C ALA A 246 15.30 5.14 12.61
N GLY A 247 15.51 6.45 12.74
CA GLY A 247 14.45 7.45 12.67
C GLY A 247 13.69 7.42 11.34
N SER A 248 14.38 7.18 10.22
CA SER A 248 13.77 7.01 8.89
C SER A 248 12.79 5.82 8.85
N ALA A 249 13.17 4.69 9.44
CA ALA A 249 12.32 3.51 9.50
C ALA A 249 11.08 3.74 10.40
N THR A 250 11.22 4.53 11.48
CA THR A 250 10.08 4.91 12.32
C THR A 250 9.15 5.90 11.62
N VAL A 251 9.67 6.96 11.00
CA VAL A 251 8.83 7.95 10.26
C VAL A 251 8.27 7.40 8.95
N PHE A 252 8.72 6.23 8.49
CA PHE A 252 8.06 5.51 7.41
C PHE A 252 6.56 5.31 7.69
N PHE A 253 6.19 5.14 8.98
CA PHE A 253 4.80 5.11 9.43
C PHE A 253 3.98 6.30 8.93
N ALA A 254 4.57 7.50 8.83
CA ALA A 254 3.88 8.70 8.37
C ALA A 254 3.50 8.65 6.88
N TYR A 255 4.18 7.83 6.08
CA TYR A 255 3.93 7.66 4.64
C TYR A 255 2.93 6.54 4.33
N ILE A 256 2.51 5.77 5.33
CA ILE A 256 1.50 4.73 5.17
C ILE A 256 0.17 5.41 4.90
N GLY A 257 -0.57 4.96 3.88
CA GLY A 257 -1.86 5.54 3.53
C GLY A 257 -2.09 5.68 2.03
N PHE A 258 -1.06 5.90 1.21
CA PHE A 258 -1.24 6.04 -0.25
C PHE A 258 -1.84 4.78 -0.90
N ASP A 259 -1.58 3.61 -0.31
CA ASP A 259 -2.06 2.28 -0.70
C ASP A 259 -3.56 2.09 -0.42
N THR A 260 -4.15 2.91 0.47
CA THR A 260 -5.61 3.00 0.67
C THR A 260 -6.32 3.32 -0.64
N VAL A 261 -5.71 4.18 -1.47
CA VAL A 261 -6.25 4.55 -2.79
C VAL A 261 -6.36 3.30 -3.69
N ALA A 262 -5.38 2.41 -3.66
CA ALA A 262 -5.40 1.17 -4.44
C ALA A 262 -6.54 0.22 -4.00
N SER A 263 -6.89 0.21 -2.71
CA SER A 263 -8.01 -0.57 -2.17
C SER A 263 -9.39 -0.08 -2.63
N THR A 264 -9.48 1.15 -3.16
CA THR A 264 -10.73 1.71 -3.74
C THR A 264 -10.88 1.47 -5.24
N ALA A 265 -10.01 0.67 -5.86
CA ALA A 265 -9.97 0.49 -7.32
C ALA A 265 -11.30 0.04 -7.95
N GLU A 266 -12.12 -0.77 -7.27
CA GLU A 266 -13.44 -1.22 -7.77
C GLU A 266 -14.49 -0.11 -7.83
N GLU A 267 -14.27 1.00 -7.13
CA GLU A 267 -15.21 2.12 -6.98
C GLU A 267 -14.80 3.35 -7.82
N VAL A 268 -13.69 3.26 -8.56
CA VAL A 268 -13.17 4.32 -9.44
C VAL A 268 -13.79 4.20 -10.83
N LYS A 269 -14.13 5.36 -11.43
CA LYS A 269 -14.70 5.41 -12.78
C LYS A 269 -13.72 4.96 -13.87
N ASN A 270 -12.49 5.50 -13.83
CA ASN A 270 -11.42 5.18 -14.77
C ASN A 270 -10.14 4.75 -14.03
N PRO A 271 -10.08 3.51 -13.50
CA PRO A 271 -9.00 3.08 -12.62
C PRO A 271 -7.61 3.11 -13.29
N GLN A 272 -7.51 2.93 -14.61
CA GLN A 272 -6.23 2.85 -15.32
C GLN A 272 -5.44 4.15 -15.31
N ARG A 273 -6.15 5.28 -15.31
CA ARG A 273 -5.56 6.63 -15.29
C ARG A 273 -5.69 7.28 -13.92
N ASP A 274 -6.83 7.10 -13.25
CA ASP A 274 -7.15 7.87 -12.05
C ASP A 274 -6.42 7.34 -10.81
N LEU A 275 -6.22 6.02 -10.70
CA LEU A 275 -5.45 5.41 -9.60
C LEU A 275 -3.98 5.85 -9.58
N PRO A 276 -3.21 5.72 -10.68
CA PRO A 276 -1.81 6.12 -10.66
C PRO A 276 -1.62 7.62 -10.42
N LEU A 277 -2.52 8.46 -10.97
CA LEU A 277 -2.52 9.90 -10.67
C LEU A 277 -2.86 10.17 -9.20
N GLY A 278 -3.84 9.48 -8.63
CA GLY A 278 -4.23 9.60 -7.23
C GLY A 278 -3.11 9.22 -6.26
N ILE A 279 -2.51 8.05 -6.46
CA ILE A 279 -1.40 7.53 -5.63
C ILE A 279 -0.18 8.47 -5.72
N GLY A 280 0.24 8.81 -6.95
CA GLY A 280 1.41 9.66 -7.17
C GLY A 280 1.24 11.08 -6.63
N ALA A 281 0.10 11.71 -6.89
CA ALA A 281 -0.18 13.07 -6.40
C ALA A 281 -0.32 13.11 -4.87
N ALA A 282 -1.02 12.13 -4.28
CA ALA A 282 -1.16 12.06 -2.83
C ALA A 282 0.19 11.96 -2.13
N LEU A 283 1.06 11.05 -2.61
CA LEU A 283 2.39 10.89 -2.03
C LEU A 283 3.27 12.13 -2.22
N ALA A 284 3.27 12.74 -3.41
CA ALA A 284 4.06 13.95 -3.68
C ALA A 284 3.66 15.12 -2.78
N ILE A 285 2.35 15.31 -2.56
CA ILE A 285 1.82 16.34 -1.66
C ILE A 285 2.27 16.05 -0.22
N CYS A 286 2.09 14.83 0.27
CA CYS A 286 2.45 14.46 1.64
C CYS A 286 3.96 14.61 1.88
N CYS A 287 4.79 14.08 0.99
CA CYS A 287 6.25 14.21 1.07
C CYS A 287 6.69 15.67 1.17
N SER A 288 6.14 16.54 0.30
CA SER A 288 6.44 17.96 0.30
C SER A 288 6.05 18.63 1.62
N LEU A 289 4.84 18.37 2.12
CA LEU A 289 4.37 18.94 3.38
C LEU A 289 5.20 18.44 4.58
N TYR A 290 5.52 17.14 4.62
CA TYR A 290 6.25 16.54 5.73
C TYR A 290 7.68 17.08 5.84
N MET A 291 8.37 17.20 4.71
CA MET A 291 9.70 17.80 4.69
C MET A 291 9.67 19.25 5.18
N MET A 292 8.70 20.06 4.71
CA MET A 292 8.58 21.46 5.13
C MET A 292 8.24 21.58 6.62
N VAL A 293 7.28 20.80 7.12
CA VAL A 293 6.92 20.79 8.56
C VAL A 293 8.11 20.33 9.41
N SER A 294 8.83 19.30 8.97
CA SER A 294 10.02 18.81 9.69
C SER A 294 11.12 19.87 9.80
N VAL A 295 11.43 20.60 8.71
CA VAL A 295 12.39 21.72 8.73
C VAL A 295 11.97 22.78 9.74
N VAL A 296 10.69 23.15 9.70
CA VAL A 296 10.14 24.21 10.54
C VAL A 296 10.18 23.82 12.03
N ILE A 297 9.66 22.65 12.40
CA ILE A 297 9.52 22.24 13.79
C ILE A 297 10.86 21.99 14.48
N VAL A 298 11.77 21.27 13.80
CA VAL A 298 13.15 21.08 14.29
C VAL A 298 13.88 22.41 14.42
N GLY A 299 13.59 23.35 13.53
CA GLY A 299 14.21 24.65 13.55
C GLY A 299 13.75 25.56 14.70
N LEU A 300 12.50 25.41 15.16
CA LEU A 300 11.89 26.20 16.23
C LEU A 300 12.32 25.75 17.62
N VAL A 301 12.32 24.45 17.88
CA VAL A 301 12.56 23.89 19.22
C VAL A 301 13.74 22.91 19.17
N PRO A 302 14.75 23.05 20.05
CA PRO A 302 15.83 22.07 20.16
C PRO A 302 15.29 20.68 20.47
N TYR A 303 15.86 19.65 19.84
CA TYR A 303 15.32 18.28 19.87
C TYR A 303 15.15 17.70 21.29
N PHE A 304 16.01 18.07 22.25
CA PHE A 304 15.96 17.61 23.63
C PHE A 304 14.79 18.21 24.44
N ALA A 305 14.28 19.38 24.04
CA ALA A 305 13.17 20.08 24.68
C ALA A 305 11.83 19.87 23.96
N MET A 306 11.82 19.05 22.89
CA MET A 306 10.62 18.78 22.11
C MET A 306 9.66 17.87 22.89
N ASP A 307 8.38 18.20 22.85
CA ASP A 307 7.32 17.38 23.41
C ASP A 307 7.12 16.12 22.55
N SER A 308 6.99 14.96 23.18
CA SER A 308 6.85 13.67 22.49
C SER A 308 5.48 13.48 21.86
N ASP A 309 4.43 14.00 22.50
CA ASP A 309 3.04 13.68 22.15
C ASP A 309 2.42 14.76 21.25
N THR A 310 2.80 16.03 21.44
CA THR A 310 2.24 17.21 20.75
C THR A 310 3.30 18.21 20.27
N PRO A 311 4.31 17.77 19.49
CA PRO A 311 5.47 18.59 19.10
C PRO A 311 5.10 19.89 18.37
N ILE A 312 4.09 19.86 17.50
CA ILE A 312 3.71 21.02 16.69
C ILE A 312 2.99 22.07 17.54
N SER A 313 1.95 21.66 18.28
CA SER A 313 1.14 22.59 19.08
C SER A 313 1.93 23.20 20.24
N SER A 314 2.75 22.39 20.93
CA SER A 314 3.59 22.85 22.05
C SER A 314 4.68 23.82 21.60
N ALA A 315 5.29 23.62 20.42
CA ALA A 315 6.28 24.54 19.86
C ALA A 315 5.75 25.96 19.69
N PHE A 316 4.51 26.11 19.19
CA PHE A 316 3.89 27.44 19.05
C PHE A 316 3.47 28.05 20.40
N ALA A 317 3.06 27.23 21.36
CA ALA A 317 2.69 27.68 22.70
C ALA A 317 3.89 28.28 23.45
N GLN A 318 5.07 27.66 23.33
CA GLN A 318 6.33 28.16 23.93
C GLN A 318 6.75 29.54 23.39
N HIS A 319 6.37 29.85 22.14
CA HIS A 319 6.62 31.16 21.52
C HIS A 319 5.51 32.19 21.76
N GLY A 320 4.62 31.96 22.73
CA GLY A 320 3.62 32.94 23.18
C GLY A 320 2.35 33.03 22.34
N MET A 321 2.15 32.14 21.35
CA MET A 321 0.96 32.12 20.51
C MET A 321 -0.06 31.06 20.96
N GLN A 322 -0.74 31.33 22.07
CA GLN A 322 -1.75 30.42 22.65
C GLN A 322 -2.95 30.18 21.71
N TRP A 323 -3.35 31.16 20.89
CA TRP A 323 -4.43 30.96 19.91
C TRP A 323 -4.03 29.98 18.79
N THR A 324 -2.77 30.00 18.37
CA THR A 324 -2.22 29.13 17.33
C THR A 324 -2.23 27.67 17.78
N MET A 325 -1.92 27.42 19.04
CA MET A 325 -2.00 26.10 19.65
C MET A 325 -3.40 25.48 19.49
N TYR A 326 -4.48 26.22 19.72
CA TYR A 326 -5.85 25.72 19.51
C TYR A 326 -6.15 25.40 18.05
N VAL A 327 -5.73 26.26 17.12
CA VAL A 327 -5.91 26.03 15.67
C VAL A 327 -5.19 24.76 15.23
N VAL A 328 -3.91 24.62 15.59
CA VAL A 328 -3.09 23.45 15.21
C VAL A 328 -3.62 22.17 15.85
N THR A 329 -4.03 22.23 17.12
CA THR A 329 -4.59 21.07 17.84
C THR A 329 -5.93 20.63 17.25
N SER A 330 -6.78 21.58 16.85
CA SER A 330 -8.02 21.25 16.13
C SER A 330 -7.73 20.57 14.78
N GLY A 331 -6.72 21.04 14.06
CA GLY A 331 -6.23 20.40 12.84
C GLY A 331 -5.69 18.99 13.09
N ALA A 332 -4.95 18.78 14.18
CA ALA A 332 -4.43 17.48 14.57
C ALA A 332 -5.57 16.47 14.86
N VAL A 333 -6.59 16.87 15.62
CA VAL A 333 -7.76 16.02 15.90
C VAL A 333 -8.48 15.62 14.59
N LEU A 334 -8.66 16.57 13.68
CA LEU A 334 -9.27 16.34 12.38
C LEU A 334 -8.41 15.45 11.48
N ALA A 335 -7.09 15.66 11.48
CA ALA A 335 -6.12 14.83 10.77
C ALA A 335 -6.20 13.37 11.24
N LEU A 336 -6.17 13.14 12.55
CA LEU A 336 -6.26 11.81 13.15
C LEU A 336 -7.58 11.11 12.79
N CYS A 337 -8.69 11.85 12.78
CA CYS A 337 -9.98 11.32 12.32
C CYS A 337 -9.93 10.89 10.84
N SER A 338 -9.36 11.73 9.97
CA SER A 338 -9.21 11.43 8.53
C SER A 338 -8.30 10.22 8.28
N THR A 339 -7.17 10.13 8.98
CA THR A 339 -6.26 9.00 8.87
C THR A 339 -6.88 7.71 9.41
N LEU A 340 -7.68 7.79 10.48
CA LEU A 340 -8.40 6.64 11.02
C LEU A 340 -9.48 6.14 10.05
N MET A 341 -10.22 7.04 9.42
CA MET A 341 -11.14 6.71 8.32
C MET A 341 -10.38 6.02 7.18
N GLY A 342 -9.23 6.56 6.77
CA GLY A 342 -8.35 5.97 5.76
C GLY A 342 -7.84 4.58 6.11
N SER A 343 -7.55 4.31 7.39
CA SER A 343 -7.05 3.01 7.86
C SER A 343 -8.16 1.95 7.97
N LEU A 344 -9.37 2.35 8.38
CA LEU A 344 -10.51 1.44 8.54
C LEU A 344 -11.27 1.19 7.23
N LEU A 345 -11.08 2.03 6.21
CA LEU A 345 -11.75 1.90 4.92
C LEU A 345 -11.30 0.64 4.14
N PRO A 346 -10.01 0.30 3.97
CA PRO A 346 -9.57 -0.87 3.22
C PRO A 346 -9.94 -2.23 3.84
N GLN A 347 -9.93 -2.36 5.16
CA GLN A 347 -10.03 -3.68 5.83
C GLN A 347 -11.27 -4.49 5.41
N PRO A 348 -12.49 -3.93 5.40
CA PRO A 348 -13.69 -4.68 5.08
C PRO A 348 -13.71 -5.13 3.61
N ARG A 349 -13.02 -4.38 2.73
CA ARG A 349 -12.88 -4.72 1.30
C ARG A 349 -11.93 -5.90 1.08
N ILE A 350 -10.83 -5.92 1.82
CA ILE A 350 -9.87 -7.03 1.78
C ILE A 350 -10.52 -8.30 2.34
N LEU A 351 -11.24 -8.20 3.46
CA LEU A 351 -12.03 -9.31 4.02
C LEU A 351 -13.10 -9.81 3.05
N MET A 352 -13.80 -8.91 2.37
CA MET A 352 -14.76 -9.24 1.33
C MET A 352 -14.10 -9.97 0.15
N ALA A 353 -12.93 -9.50 -0.32
CA ALA A 353 -12.19 -10.14 -1.41
C ALA A 353 -11.74 -11.57 -1.03
N MET A 354 -11.17 -11.75 0.17
CA MET A 354 -10.77 -13.05 0.70
C MET A 354 -11.97 -14.01 0.87
N ALA A 355 -13.11 -13.51 1.33
CA ALA A 355 -14.33 -14.31 1.48
C ALA A 355 -14.94 -14.70 0.12
N ARG A 356 -14.88 -13.82 -0.89
CA ARG A 356 -15.27 -14.14 -2.27
C ARG A 356 -14.37 -15.24 -2.87
N ASP A 357 -13.08 -15.23 -2.56
CA ASP A 357 -12.15 -16.26 -3.02
C ASP A 357 -12.35 -17.62 -2.30
N GLY A 358 -13.00 -17.60 -1.13
CA GLY A 358 -13.34 -18.78 -0.33
C GLY A 358 -12.30 -19.12 0.73
N LEU A 359 -11.37 -18.20 1.00
CA LEU A 359 -10.35 -18.29 2.05
C LEU A 359 -10.90 -17.90 3.44
N LEU A 360 -12.02 -17.18 3.48
CA LEU A 360 -12.73 -16.79 4.69
C LEU A 360 -14.20 -17.25 4.64
N PRO A 361 -14.87 -17.35 5.80
CA PRO A 361 -16.30 -17.64 5.86
C PRO A 361 -17.10 -16.65 5.01
N SER A 362 -18.16 -17.14 4.35
CA SER A 362 -19.06 -16.34 3.49
C SER A 362 -19.71 -15.16 4.22
N PHE A 363 -19.71 -15.17 5.57
CA PHE A 363 -20.17 -14.08 6.41
C PHE A 363 -19.57 -12.71 6.05
N PHE A 364 -18.29 -12.67 5.64
CA PHE A 364 -17.59 -11.43 5.27
C PHE A 364 -17.82 -11.00 3.81
N ALA A 365 -18.43 -11.84 2.97
CA ALA A 365 -18.72 -11.52 1.58
C ALA A 365 -20.05 -10.75 1.40
N ASP A 366 -20.88 -10.67 2.44
CA ASP A 366 -22.17 -9.99 2.40
C ASP A 366 -22.02 -8.47 2.35
N VAL A 367 -22.59 -7.85 1.30
CA VAL A 367 -22.64 -6.39 1.12
C VAL A 367 -24.06 -5.88 1.37
N ASN A 368 -24.19 -4.81 2.15
CA ASN A 368 -25.49 -4.21 2.48
C ASN A 368 -26.14 -3.56 1.24
N LYS A 369 -27.46 -3.70 1.09
CA LYS A 369 -28.20 -3.23 -0.10
C LYS A 369 -28.25 -1.71 -0.24
N TRP A 370 -28.34 -1.00 0.88
CA TRP A 370 -28.56 0.45 0.89
C TRP A 370 -27.25 1.23 0.84
N THR A 371 -26.24 0.77 1.59
CA THR A 371 -24.97 1.50 1.72
C THR A 371 -23.89 0.99 0.76
N GLN A 372 -24.09 -0.19 0.13
CA GLN A 372 -23.09 -0.86 -0.73
C GLN A 372 -21.75 -1.11 -0.03
N VAL A 373 -21.73 -1.12 1.31
CA VAL A 373 -20.54 -1.37 2.14
C VAL A 373 -20.70 -2.72 2.88
N PRO A 374 -19.62 -3.50 3.07
CA PRO A 374 -19.62 -4.71 3.91
C PRO A 374 -19.67 -4.37 5.42
N VAL A 375 -20.84 -3.91 5.89
CA VAL A 375 -21.08 -3.43 7.27
C VAL A 375 -20.62 -4.43 8.33
N LYS A 376 -20.87 -5.73 8.13
CA LYS A 376 -20.46 -6.78 9.07
C LYS A 376 -18.94 -6.82 9.27
N GLY A 377 -18.19 -6.69 8.17
CA GLY A 377 -16.73 -6.62 8.21
C GLY A 377 -16.25 -5.37 8.94
N THR A 378 -16.84 -4.21 8.64
CA THR A 378 -16.52 -2.93 9.28
C THR A 378 -16.75 -2.95 10.79
N VAL A 379 -17.86 -3.54 11.25
CA VAL A 379 -18.16 -3.64 12.69
C VAL A 379 -17.18 -4.58 13.39
N VAL A 380 -16.88 -5.75 12.83
CA VAL A 380 -15.93 -6.69 13.43
C VAL A 380 -14.54 -6.08 13.55
N THR A 381 -14.02 -5.49 12.46
CA THR A 381 -12.68 -4.90 12.50
C THR A 381 -12.63 -3.61 13.33
N GLY A 382 -13.69 -2.82 13.34
CA GLY A 382 -13.81 -1.64 14.20
C GLY A 382 -13.81 -2.00 15.69
N VAL A 383 -14.49 -3.08 16.10
CA VAL A 383 -14.45 -3.58 17.49
C VAL A 383 -13.05 -4.08 17.85
N CYS A 384 -12.39 -4.81 16.94
CA CYS A 384 -10.99 -5.23 17.15
C CYS A 384 -10.04 -4.04 17.30
N ALA A 385 -10.16 -3.03 16.43
CA ALA A 385 -9.36 -1.81 16.50
C ALA A 385 -9.65 -1.01 17.78
N ALA A 386 -10.91 -0.89 18.20
CA ALA A 386 -11.26 -0.21 19.45
C ALA A 386 -10.65 -0.92 20.67
N THR A 387 -10.65 -2.26 20.66
CA THR A 387 -10.05 -3.07 21.74
C THR A 387 -8.53 -2.90 21.79
N LEU A 388 -7.85 -2.88 20.65
CA LEU A 388 -6.41 -2.63 20.60
C LEU A 388 -6.06 -1.19 20.99
N ALA A 389 -6.85 -0.20 20.55
CA ALA A 389 -6.68 1.19 20.94
C ALA A 389 -6.84 1.39 22.45
N LEU A 390 -7.72 0.62 23.11
CA LEU A 390 -7.87 0.61 24.56
C LEU A 390 -6.61 0.10 25.26
N CYS A 391 -5.99 -0.99 24.78
CA CYS A 391 -5.04 -1.77 25.59
C CYS A 391 -3.56 -1.60 25.25
N MET A 392 -3.18 -1.03 24.10
CA MET A 392 -1.77 -1.01 23.64
C MET A 392 -1.26 0.40 23.38
N ASP A 393 0.03 0.68 23.58
CA ASP A 393 0.59 2.02 23.36
C ASP A 393 0.91 2.37 21.90
N VAL A 394 0.93 3.68 21.58
CA VAL A 394 1.16 4.23 20.23
C VAL A 394 2.49 3.76 19.65
N SER A 395 3.57 3.77 20.44
CA SER A 395 4.93 3.40 19.99
C SER A 395 5.02 1.93 19.60
N GLN A 396 4.44 1.04 20.41
CA GLN A 396 4.38 -0.39 20.14
C GLN A 396 3.55 -0.68 18.88
N LEU A 397 2.37 -0.04 18.78
CA LEU A 397 1.49 -0.18 17.63
C LEU A 397 2.15 0.32 16.34
N ALA A 398 2.79 1.50 16.37
CA ALA A 398 3.47 2.07 15.20
C ALA A 398 4.61 1.18 14.68
N GLY A 399 5.44 0.62 15.58
CA GLY A 399 6.49 -0.32 15.19
C GLY A 399 5.94 -1.59 14.54
N MET A 400 4.89 -2.17 15.10
CA MET A 400 4.22 -3.37 14.54
C MET A 400 3.60 -3.10 13.15
N VAL A 401 3.01 -1.92 12.95
CA VAL A 401 2.41 -1.53 11.67
C VAL A 401 3.48 -1.40 10.60
N SER A 402 4.56 -0.65 10.86
CA SER A 402 5.65 -0.47 9.90
C SER A 402 6.24 -1.80 9.43
N VAL A 403 6.39 -2.77 10.34
CA VAL A 403 6.83 -4.14 10.00
C VAL A 403 5.87 -4.81 9.01
N GLY A 404 4.56 -4.76 9.28
CA GLY A 404 3.53 -5.31 8.39
C GLY A 404 3.53 -4.64 7.00
N THR A 405 3.57 -3.31 6.95
CA THR A 405 3.54 -2.55 5.69
C THR A 405 4.77 -2.78 4.85
N LEU A 406 5.96 -2.82 5.46
CA LEU A 406 7.21 -3.09 4.72
C LEU A 406 7.20 -4.50 4.12
N LEU A 407 6.64 -5.49 4.81
CA LEU A 407 6.39 -6.83 4.25
C LEU A 407 5.39 -6.80 3.09
N ALA A 408 4.29 -6.04 3.21
CA ALA A 408 3.32 -5.86 2.13
C ALA A 408 3.94 -5.16 0.90
N PHE A 409 4.82 -4.18 1.10
CA PHE A 409 5.44 -3.42 0.01
C PHE A 409 6.54 -4.21 -0.69
N THR A 410 7.31 -5.00 0.04
CA THR A 410 8.29 -5.93 -0.54
C THR A 410 7.60 -6.98 -1.42
N ILE A 411 6.49 -7.58 -0.98
CA ILE A 411 5.78 -8.57 -1.82
C ILE A 411 5.16 -7.93 -3.06
N VAL A 412 4.75 -6.66 -3.00
CA VAL A 412 4.26 -5.91 -4.16
C VAL A 412 5.37 -5.65 -5.18
N ALA A 413 6.57 -5.28 -4.71
CA ALA A 413 7.74 -5.14 -5.59
C ALA A 413 8.11 -6.48 -6.26
N VAL A 414 8.07 -7.59 -5.51
CA VAL A 414 8.24 -8.95 -6.07
C VAL A 414 7.14 -9.27 -7.09
N SER A 415 5.89 -8.90 -6.80
CA SER A 415 4.75 -9.15 -7.69
C SER A 415 4.90 -8.43 -9.04
N ILE A 416 5.45 -7.20 -9.07
CA ILE A 416 5.77 -6.49 -10.33
C ILE A 416 6.84 -7.25 -11.14
N LEU A 417 7.90 -7.74 -10.49
CA LEU A 417 8.94 -8.51 -11.17
C LEU A 417 8.36 -9.80 -11.75
N ILE A 418 7.54 -10.51 -10.98
CA ILE A 418 6.87 -11.72 -11.48
C ILE A 418 5.95 -11.37 -12.65
N LEU A 419 5.13 -10.32 -12.54
CA LEU A 419 4.19 -9.92 -13.58
C LEU A 419 4.89 -9.58 -14.92
N ARG A 420 6.06 -8.94 -14.87
CA ARG A 420 6.80 -8.51 -16.07
C ARG A 420 7.66 -9.58 -16.72
N TYR A 421 8.17 -10.53 -15.94
CA TYR A 421 9.10 -11.55 -16.42
C TYR A 421 8.49 -12.95 -16.51
N VAL A 422 7.41 -13.21 -15.75
CA VAL A 422 6.67 -14.47 -15.71
C VAL A 422 5.17 -14.16 -15.63
N PRO A 423 4.56 -13.59 -16.70
CA PRO A 423 3.14 -13.25 -16.69
C PRO A 423 2.31 -14.49 -16.32
N PRO A 424 1.33 -14.37 -15.41
CA PRO A 424 0.44 -15.46 -15.05
C PRO A 424 -0.28 -15.99 -16.29
N ASP A 425 -0.50 -17.31 -16.36
CA ASP A 425 -1.21 -17.89 -17.49
C ASP A 425 -2.65 -17.33 -17.55
N GLU A 426 -2.95 -16.55 -18.58
CA GLU A 426 -4.34 -16.28 -18.95
C GLU A 426 -4.95 -17.58 -19.46
N VAL A 427 -6.17 -17.89 -19.01
CA VAL A 427 -6.94 -18.92 -19.69
C VAL A 427 -7.31 -18.31 -21.04
N PRO A 428 -6.86 -18.86 -22.18
CA PRO A 428 -7.41 -18.45 -23.46
C PRO A 428 -8.93 -18.61 -23.37
N LEU A 429 -9.68 -17.61 -23.87
CA LEU A 429 -11.12 -17.79 -24.02
C LEU A 429 -11.37 -19.16 -24.67
N PRO A 430 -12.34 -19.96 -24.20
CA PRO A 430 -12.67 -21.22 -24.85
C PRO A 430 -12.85 -20.97 -26.34
N SER A 431 -12.29 -21.85 -27.17
CA SER A 431 -12.23 -21.67 -28.64
C SER A 431 -13.59 -21.35 -29.27
N SER A 432 -14.69 -21.77 -28.64
CA SER A 432 -16.06 -21.43 -29.04
C SER A 432 -16.40 -19.93 -28.94
N LEU A 433 -15.82 -19.19 -27.98
CA LEU A 433 -16.00 -17.73 -27.87
C LEU A 433 -15.10 -16.97 -28.85
N GLN A 434 -13.90 -17.49 -29.14
CA GLN A 434 -12.99 -16.90 -30.11
C GLN A 434 -13.54 -17.02 -31.53
N GLU A 435 -14.17 -18.16 -31.84
CA GLU A 435 -14.91 -18.38 -33.10
C GLU A 435 -16.12 -17.44 -33.20
N SER A 436 -16.85 -17.19 -32.10
CA SER A 436 -17.97 -16.25 -32.07
C SER A 436 -17.56 -14.78 -32.19
N LEU A 437 -16.37 -14.41 -31.70
CA LEU A 437 -15.80 -13.07 -31.85
C LEU A 437 -15.27 -12.84 -33.27
N HIS A 438 -14.62 -13.83 -33.88
CA HIS A 438 -14.23 -13.76 -35.29
C HIS A 438 -15.46 -13.68 -36.20
N LEU A 439 -16.52 -14.48 -35.95
CA LEU A 439 -17.77 -14.38 -36.71
C LEU A 439 -18.48 -13.03 -36.53
N SER A 440 -18.44 -12.44 -35.34
CA SER A 440 -19.06 -11.14 -35.07
C SER A 440 -18.27 -9.99 -35.71
N GLN A 441 -16.95 -10.11 -35.78
CA GLN A 441 -16.06 -9.11 -36.38
C GLN A 441 -16.10 -9.17 -37.92
N GLU A 442 -16.27 -10.36 -38.50
CA GLU A 442 -16.56 -10.54 -39.93
C GLU A 442 -17.96 -10.02 -40.30
N TYR A 443 -18.97 -10.21 -39.43
CA TYR A 443 -20.31 -9.66 -39.62
C TYR A 443 -20.39 -8.13 -39.55
N ASP A 444 -19.56 -7.48 -38.73
CA ASP A 444 -19.52 -6.02 -38.63
C ASP A 444 -18.72 -5.37 -39.78
N GLU A 445 -17.65 -6.01 -40.30
CA GLU A 445 -16.96 -5.51 -41.50
C GLU A 445 -17.79 -5.67 -42.79
N GLU A 446 -18.59 -6.75 -42.90
CA GLU A 446 -19.45 -6.97 -44.07
C GLU A 446 -20.63 -5.97 -44.12
N LYS A 447 -21.10 -5.51 -42.95
CA LYS A 447 -22.18 -4.51 -42.85
C LYS A 447 -21.74 -3.08 -43.13
N VAL A 448 -20.44 -2.77 -43.01
CA VAL A 448 -19.87 -1.45 -43.33
C VAL A 448 -19.54 -1.30 -44.83
N ARG A 449 -19.57 -2.38 -45.63
CA ARG A 449 -19.27 -2.36 -47.08
C ARG A 449 -20.44 -2.58 -48.04
N GLY A 450 -21.68 -2.60 -47.56
CA GLY A 450 -22.85 -2.90 -48.40
C GLY A 450 -23.79 -1.71 -48.68
N THR A 451 -23.58 -0.98 -49.77
CA THR A 451 -24.69 -0.32 -50.50
C THR A 451 -24.39 -0.41 -52.01
N PRO A 452 -25.34 -0.87 -52.85
CA PRO A 452 -25.00 -1.42 -54.17
C PRO A 452 -24.92 -0.35 -55.26
N GLY A 453 -23.88 -0.46 -56.10
CA GLY A 453 -23.69 0.36 -57.30
C GLY A 453 -22.90 -0.39 -58.37
N ASP A 454 -23.64 -1.16 -59.16
CA ASP A 454 -23.39 -1.61 -60.53
C ASP A 454 -21.99 -1.33 -61.16
N LYS A 455 -21.24 -2.40 -61.47
CA LYS A 455 -20.64 -2.64 -62.81
C LYS A 455 -19.82 -3.94 -62.87
N ARG A 456 -20.24 -4.78 -63.80
CA ARG A 456 -19.57 -5.93 -64.45
C ARG A 456 -18.07 -5.68 -64.74
N CYS A 457 -17.15 -6.54 -64.24
CA CYS A 457 -15.91 -6.92 -64.96
C CYS A 457 -15.17 -8.15 -64.38
N ASN A 458 -15.04 -9.18 -65.22
CA ASN A 458 -14.03 -10.25 -65.37
C ASN A 458 -13.44 -11.03 -64.17
N THR A 459 -13.92 -12.28 -64.04
CA THR A 459 -13.49 -13.35 -63.12
C THR A 459 -12.27 -14.15 -63.62
N SER A 460 -11.15 -13.52 -63.98
CA SER A 460 -9.98 -14.31 -64.45
C SER A 460 -8.59 -13.84 -64.01
N GLN A 461 -8.46 -13.03 -62.95
CA GLN A 461 -7.12 -12.66 -62.42
C GLN A 461 -6.96 -12.70 -60.89
N ILE A 462 -7.90 -13.30 -60.15
CA ILE A 462 -7.81 -13.41 -58.67
C ILE A 462 -7.42 -14.84 -58.22
N LYS A 463 -7.20 -15.78 -59.15
CA LYS A 463 -6.80 -17.15 -58.79
C LYS A 463 -5.30 -17.38 -58.63
N ASP A 464 -4.45 -16.47 -59.11
CA ASP A 464 -2.99 -16.68 -59.08
C ASP A 464 -2.28 -15.99 -57.91
N VAL A 465 -2.98 -15.16 -57.12
CA VAL A 465 -2.41 -14.52 -55.91
C VAL A 465 -2.78 -15.29 -54.64
N ILE A 466 -3.81 -16.12 -54.66
CA ILE A 466 -4.28 -16.89 -53.48
C ILE A 466 -3.59 -18.26 -53.37
N VAL A 467 -2.87 -18.71 -54.40
CA VAL A 467 -2.19 -20.04 -54.41
C VAL A 467 -0.71 -19.96 -54.00
N ALA A 468 -0.15 -18.76 -53.76
CA ALA A 468 1.24 -18.60 -53.37
C ALA A 468 1.49 -18.57 -51.84
N GLU A 469 0.44 -18.54 -51.00
CA GLU A 469 0.58 -18.44 -49.54
C GLU A 469 0.06 -19.68 -48.78
N SER A 470 -0.13 -20.83 -49.45
CA SER A 470 -0.72 -22.03 -48.82
C SER A 470 0.14 -23.29 -48.90
N VAL A 471 1.47 -23.18 -48.98
CA VAL A 471 2.37 -24.34 -48.82
C VAL A 471 3.38 -24.07 -47.70
N GLU A 472 2.87 -23.78 -46.49
CA GLU A 472 3.63 -24.00 -45.26
C GLU A 472 3.02 -25.19 -44.52
N ASP A 473 3.79 -26.27 -44.50
CA ASP A 473 3.43 -27.58 -43.96
C ASP A 473 2.93 -27.44 -42.49
N PRO A 474 1.70 -27.91 -42.15
CA PRO A 474 1.14 -27.77 -40.79
C PRO A 474 2.03 -28.38 -39.69
N LEU A 475 2.91 -29.32 -40.06
CA LEU A 475 3.93 -29.87 -39.18
C LEU A 475 5.03 -28.87 -38.82
N ILE A 476 5.44 -27.99 -39.73
CA ILE A 476 6.43 -26.93 -39.47
C ILE A 476 5.83 -25.91 -38.50
N LYS A 477 4.59 -25.46 -38.73
CA LYS A 477 3.88 -24.54 -37.83
C LYS A 477 3.76 -25.11 -36.40
N LYS A 478 3.45 -26.42 -36.29
CA LYS A 478 3.39 -27.12 -34.99
C LYS A 478 4.78 -27.25 -34.34
N LYS A 479 5.83 -27.53 -35.10
CA LYS A 479 7.22 -27.66 -34.59
C LYS A 479 7.77 -26.30 -34.14
N THR A 480 7.53 -25.24 -34.90
CA THR A 480 7.91 -23.86 -34.57
C THR A 480 7.12 -23.35 -33.35
N TYR A 481 5.83 -23.65 -33.25
CA TYR A 481 5.01 -23.32 -32.08
C TYR A 481 5.48 -24.07 -30.81
N THR A 482 5.79 -25.37 -30.94
CA THR A 482 6.27 -26.18 -29.81
C THR A 482 7.68 -25.76 -29.36
N GLY A 483 8.55 -25.39 -30.31
CA GLY A 483 9.87 -24.82 -30.02
C GLY A 483 9.77 -23.48 -29.28
N ARG A 484 8.95 -22.55 -29.79
CA ARG A 484 8.69 -21.24 -29.15
C ARG A 484 8.14 -21.39 -27.73
N LYS A 485 7.17 -22.30 -27.53
CA LYS A 485 6.59 -22.61 -26.21
C LYS A 485 7.61 -23.20 -25.23
N MET A 486 8.54 -24.02 -25.72
CA MET A 486 9.59 -24.61 -24.89
C MET A 486 10.65 -23.58 -24.49
N ASP A 487 10.98 -22.64 -25.38
CA ASP A 487 11.88 -21.51 -25.09
C ASP A 487 11.24 -20.50 -24.14
N GLU A 488 9.94 -20.21 -24.28
CA GLU A 488 9.16 -19.42 -23.31
C GLU A 488 9.17 -20.07 -21.92
N MET A 489 8.97 -21.38 -21.83
CA MET A 489 8.96 -22.10 -20.56
C MET A 489 10.35 -22.11 -19.90
N LYS A 490 11.42 -22.27 -20.68
CA LYS A 490 12.80 -22.12 -20.20
C LYS A 490 13.07 -20.69 -19.71
N ARG A 491 12.70 -19.68 -20.49
CA ARG A 491 12.82 -18.26 -20.11
C ARG A 491 12.09 -17.96 -18.81
N ARG A 492 10.84 -18.44 -18.65
CA ARG A 492 10.06 -18.30 -17.41
C ARG A 492 10.74 -18.94 -16.20
N LYS A 493 11.32 -20.14 -16.36
CA LYS A 493 12.09 -20.79 -15.29
C LYS A 493 13.34 -20.00 -14.91
N VAL A 494 14.09 -19.50 -15.90
CA VAL A 494 15.29 -18.67 -15.67
C VAL A 494 14.90 -17.35 -14.98
N ALA A 495 13.84 -16.70 -15.43
CA ALA A 495 13.30 -15.50 -14.79
C ALA A 495 12.87 -15.74 -13.34
N ALA A 496 12.11 -16.81 -13.07
CA ALA A 496 11.69 -17.15 -11.71
C ALA A 496 12.89 -17.46 -10.79
N PHE A 497 13.88 -18.18 -11.29
CA PHE A 497 15.13 -18.43 -10.55
C PHE A 497 15.90 -17.13 -10.29
N SER A 498 15.93 -16.22 -11.26
CA SER A 498 16.58 -14.92 -11.12
C SER A 498 15.90 -14.04 -10.07
N ILE A 499 14.56 -13.98 -10.08
CA ILE A 499 13.78 -13.27 -9.05
C ILE A 499 14.05 -13.88 -7.66
N GLY A 500 14.09 -15.21 -7.56
CA GLY A 500 14.47 -15.91 -6.32
C GLY A 500 15.89 -15.53 -5.86
N SER A 501 16.86 -15.51 -6.77
CA SER A 501 18.24 -15.09 -6.50
C SER A 501 18.31 -13.66 -5.98
N VAL A 502 17.55 -12.73 -6.56
CA VAL A 502 17.47 -11.33 -6.09
C VAL A 502 16.87 -11.27 -4.68
N CYS A 503 15.78 -12.00 -4.41
CA CYS A 503 15.16 -12.00 -3.08
C CYS A 503 16.13 -12.52 -2.00
N VAL A 504 16.85 -13.62 -2.29
CA VAL A 504 17.88 -14.17 -1.40
C VAL A 504 19.04 -13.20 -1.23
N GLY A 505 19.53 -12.58 -2.32
CA GLY A 505 20.59 -11.59 -2.28
C GLY A 505 20.23 -10.37 -1.42
N VAL A 506 19.01 -9.84 -1.56
CA VAL A 506 18.49 -8.73 -0.75
C VAL A 506 18.42 -9.12 0.73
N LEU A 507 17.84 -10.27 1.06
CA LEU A 507 17.72 -10.73 2.44
C LEU A 507 19.10 -10.92 3.10
N VAL A 508 20.03 -11.56 2.40
CA VAL A 508 21.39 -11.79 2.92
C VAL A 508 22.13 -10.46 3.11
N LEU A 509 22.10 -9.58 2.11
CA LEU A 509 22.84 -8.31 2.15
C LEU A 509 22.32 -7.38 3.26
N THR A 510 21.00 -7.29 3.42
CA THR A 510 20.38 -6.46 4.46
C THR A 510 20.53 -7.05 5.86
N SER A 511 20.47 -8.38 6.00
CA SER A 511 20.75 -9.07 7.27
C SER A 511 22.18 -8.86 7.74
N VAL A 512 23.13 -8.96 6.81
CA VAL A 512 24.56 -8.76 7.09
C VAL A 512 24.87 -7.30 7.42
N ALA A 513 24.26 -6.36 6.69
CA ALA A 513 24.44 -4.92 6.96
C ALA A 513 23.91 -4.50 8.34
N SER A 514 22.93 -5.23 8.88
CA SER A 514 22.31 -4.91 10.17
C SER A 514 22.90 -5.71 11.34
N ALA A 515 23.65 -6.79 11.07
CA ALA A 515 24.25 -7.64 12.10
C ALA A 515 25.52 -7.02 12.68
N THR A 516 25.36 -6.03 13.57
CA THR A 516 26.46 -5.36 14.29
C THR A 516 27.19 -6.24 15.31
N TRP A 517 26.62 -7.40 15.64
CA TRP A 517 27.16 -8.36 16.62
C TRP A 517 28.09 -9.42 16.01
N LEU A 518 28.18 -9.50 14.68
CA LEU A 518 29.04 -10.48 14.00
C LEU A 518 30.47 -9.93 13.84
N PRO A 519 31.50 -10.79 13.92
CA PRO A 519 32.87 -10.37 13.65
C PRO A 519 33.01 -9.89 12.20
N PHE A 520 34.03 -9.05 11.94
CA PHE A 520 34.23 -8.41 10.63
C PHE A 520 34.26 -9.40 9.44
N LEU A 521 34.85 -10.58 9.66
CA LEU A 521 35.08 -11.57 8.61
C LEU A 521 33.78 -12.23 8.06
N PRO A 522 32.85 -12.75 8.88
CA PRO A 522 31.55 -13.20 8.38
C PRO A 522 30.67 -12.09 7.82
N VAL A 523 30.80 -10.84 8.30
CA VAL A 523 30.10 -9.69 7.71
C VAL A 523 30.62 -9.43 6.29
N CYS A 524 31.93 -9.43 6.07
CA CYS A 524 32.48 -9.27 4.72
C CYS A 524 32.09 -10.43 3.79
N ILE A 525 32.18 -11.68 4.25
CA ILE A 525 31.81 -12.85 3.44
C ILE A 525 30.32 -12.81 3.09
N GLY A 526 29.45 -12.59 4.08
CA GLY A 526 28.01 -12.50 3.87
C GLY A 526 27.63 -11.35 2.93
N GLY A 527 28.32 -10.20 3.06
CA GLY A 527 28.11 -9.04 2.20
C GLY A 527 28.51 -9.32 0.74
N ILE A 528 29.66 -9.97 0.52
CA ILE A 528 30.12 -10.37 -0.82
C ILE A 528 29.15 -11.40 -1.42
N VAL A 529 28.75 -12.41 -0.65
CA VAL A 529 27.81 -13.45 -1.12
C VAL A 529 26.46 -12.82 -1.48
N GLY A 530 25.90 -11.98 -0.61
CA GLY A 530 24.64 -11.27 -0.87
C GLY A 530 24.74 -10.38 -2.11
N ALA A 531 25.83 -9.61 -2.25
CA ALA A 531 26.07 -8.76 -3.41
C ALA A 531 26.23 -9.57 -4.70
N MET A 532 26.87 -10.73 -4.65
CA MET A 532 27.00 -11.63 -5.81
C MET A 532 25.64 -12.17 -6.25
N PHE A 533 24.79 -12.67 -5.33
CA PHE A 533 23.45 -13.16 -5.68
C PHE A 533 22.56 -12.04 -6.23
N LEU A 534 22.66 -10.83 -5.67
CA LEU A 534 21.92 -9.67 -6.14
C LEU A 534 22.40 -9.22 -7.51
N ALA A 535 23.71 -9.08 -7.72
CA ALA A 535 24.28 -8.67 -9.00
C ALA A 535 24.04 -9.70 -10.11
N ALA A 536 24.15 -11.00 -9.80
CA ALA A 536 23.85 -12.07 -10.75
C ALA A 536 22.38 -12.06 -11.15
N GLY A 537 21.46 -12.02 -10.17
CA GLY A 537 20.02 -11.98 -10.45
C GLY A 537 19.60 -10.71 -11.19
N PHE A 538 20.13 -9.55 -10.79
CA PHE A 538 19.88 -8.28 -11.46
C PHE A 538 20.42 -8.27 -12.90
N GLY A 539 21.66 -8.74 -13.11
CA GLY A 539 22.25 -8.85 -14.44
C GLY A 539 21.46 -9.76 -15.37
N LEU A 540 21.00 -10.91 -14.88
CA LEU A 540 20.12 -11.82 -15.62
C LEU A 540 18.76 -11.20 -15.95
N LEU A 541 18.17 -10.43 -15.03
CA LEU A 541 16.89 -9.73 -15.28
C LEU A 541 17.05 -8.57 -16.29
N CYS A 542 18.20 -7.89 -16.30
CA CYS A 542 18.51 -6.88 -17.31
C CYS A 542 18.79 -7.51 -18.68
N TRP A 543 19.28 -8.74 -18.72
CA TRP A 543 19.60 -9.45 -19.96
C TRP A 543 18.38 -10.16 -20.58
N ILE A 544 17.44 -10.62 -19.76
CA ILE A 544 16.15 -11.13 -20.26
C ILE A 544 15.33 -9.94 -20.76
N ASP A 545 14.92 -10.01 -22.04
CA ASP A 545 13.93 -9.08 -22.59
C ASP A 545 12.67 -9.10 -21.70
N GLN A 546 11.99 -7.97 -21.58
CA GLN A 546 10.66 -7.96 -20.94
C GLN A 546 9.67 -8.64 -21.88
N ASP A 547 8.69 -9.37 -21.35
CA ASP A 547 7.74 -10.07 -22.21
C ASP A 547 6.89 -9.06 -23.00
N ASP A 548 6.93 -9.13 -24.34
CA ASP A 548 6.11 -8.31 -25.25
C ASP A 548 4.62 -8.70 -25.21
N GLY A 549 4.23 -9.64 -24.34
CA GLY A 549 2.87 -9.81 -23.81
C GLY A 549 2.29 -8.56 -23.12
N ARG A 550 3.04 -7.45 -23.14
CA ARG A 550 2.70 -6.03 -22.93
C ARG A 550 1.26 -5.60 -23.26
N HIS A 551 0.53 -6.33 -24.11
CA HIS A 551 -0.81 -5.98 -24.56
C HIS A 551 -1.95 -6.93 -24.16
N SER A 552 -1.68 -8.10 -23.58
CA SER A 552 -2.73 -9.10 -23.28
C SER A 552 -3.19 -9.12 -21.82
N PHE A 553 -2.31 -8.82 -20.86
CA PHE A 553 -2.60 -9.08 -19.45
C PHE A 553 -3.37 -7.93 -18.76
N GLY A 554 -4.64 -8.17 -18.42
CA GLY A 554 -5.51 -7.18 -17.77
C GLY A 554 -6.13 -6.19 -18.75
N GLN A 555 -6.32 -4.92 -18.34
CA GLN A 555 -6.78 -3.89 -19.27
C GLN A 555 -5.60 -3.31 -20.06
N SER A 556 -5.70 -3.30 -21.39
CA SER A 556 -4.71 -2.67 -22.27
C SER A 556 -4.72 -1.15 -22.05
N GLY A 557 -3.62 -0.62 -21.48
CA GLY A 557 -3.46 0.80 -21.16
C GLY A 557 -3.44 1.08 -19.65
N GLY A 558 -2.49 1.90 -19.19
CA GLY A 558 -2.30 2.23 -17.78
C GLY A 558 -0.90 2.78 -17.51
N PHE A 559 -0.65 3.21 -16.26
CA PHE A 559 0.68 3.68 -15.84
C PHE A 559 1.67 2.51 -15.77
N THR A 560 2.88 2.72 -16.31
CA THR A 560 3.97 1.75 -16.26
C THR A 560 5.04 2.23 -15.30
N CYS A 561 5.45 1.35 -14.38
CA CYS A 561 6.57 1.62 -13.50
C CYS A 561 7.84 1.85 -14.35
N PRO A 562 8.52 2.99 -14.17
CA PRO A 562 9.76 3.27 -14.89
C PRO A 562 10.90 2.39 -14.36
N PHE A 563 11.94 2.20 -15.18
CA PHE A 563 13.20 1.55 -14.80
C PHE A 563 13.09 0.15 -14.17
N VAL A 564 12.21 -0.72 -14.67
CA VAL A 564 12.22 -2.15 -14.30
C VAL A 564 13.40 -2.85 -15.01
N PRO A 565 14.24 -3.64 -14.32
CA PRO A 565 14.06 -4.20 -12.97
C PRO A 565 14.66 -3.39 -11.81
N LEU A 566 15.40 -2.31 -12.08
CA LEU A 566 16.11 -1.54 -11.05
C LEU A 566 15.18 -1.01 -9.95
N LEU A 567 14.06 -0.40 -10.31
CA LEU A 567 13.17 0.27 -9.37
C LEU A 567 12.56 -0.72 -8.33
N PRO A 568 11.96 -1.86 -8.74
CA PRO A 568 11.50 -2.88 -7.78
C PRO A 568 12.63 -3.47 -6.92
N VAL A 569 13.84 -3.66 -7.48
CA VAL A 569 14.98 -4.20 -6.72
C VAL A 569 15.46 -3.22 -5.63
N MET A 570 15.54 -1.93 -5.96
CA MET A 570 15.87 -0.89 -4.98
C MET A 570 14.79 -0.78 -3.90
N CYS A 571 13.52 -0.89 -4.30
CA CYS A 571 12.38 -0.93 -3.37
C CYS A 571 12.51 -2.09 -2.36
N MET A 572 12.80 -3.31 -2.85
CA MET A 572 13.01 -4.48 -1.99
C MET A 572 14.19 -4.26 -1.03
N LEU A 573 15.31 -3.73 -1.52
CA LEU A 573 16.51 -3.50 -0.70
C LEU A 573 16.22 -2.51 0.43
N ILE A 574 15.62 -1.37 0.13
CA ILE A 574 15.33 -0.32 1.12
C ILE A 574 14.29 -0.81 2.13
N ASN A 575 13.20 -1.43 1.67
CA ASN A 575 12.15 -1.90 2.57
C ASN A 575 12.65 -3.01 3.51
N THR A 576 13.44 -3.95 2.99
CA THR A 576 14.03 -5.03 3.81
C THR A 576 15.05 -4.48 4.80
N TYR A 577 15.86 -3.49 4.40
CA TYR A 577 16.80 -2.82 5.30
C TYR A 577 16.08 -2.09 6.45
N MET A 578 15.03 -1.31 6.16
CA MET A 578 14.22 -0.65 7.19
C MET A 578 13.53 -1.66 8.11
N LEU A 579 13.02 -2.75 7.56
CA LEU A 579 12.36 -3.83 8.30
C LEU A 579 13.29 -4.44 9.36
N ILE A 580 14.54 -4.71 8.99
CA ILE A 580 15.52 -5.31 9.90
C ILE A 580 15.95 -4.31 10.98
N ASN A 581 16.18 -3.04 10.62
CA ASN A 581 16.52 -2.00 11.59
C ASN A 581 15.40 -1.76 12.63
N LEU A 582 14.13 -1.80 12.23
CA LEU A 582 12.99 -1.72 13.17
C LEU A 582 12.99 -2.89 14.18
N GLY A 583 13.37 -4.09 13.73
CA GLY A 583 13.54 -5.27 14.59
C GLY A 583 14.59 -5.04 15.69
N PHE A 584 15.75 -4.50 15.33
CA PHE A 584 16.82 -4.19 16.28
C PHE A 584 16.45 -3.08 17.28
N VAL A 585 15.75 -2.03 16.83
CA VAL A 585 15.28 -0.95 17.72
C VAL A 585 14.25 -1.46 18.74
N SER A 586 13.38 -2.39 18.31
CA SER A 586 12.37 -3.00 19.18
C SER A 586 12.98 -3.93 20.25
N GLU A 587 14.07 -4.64 19.91
CA GLU A 587 14.81 -5.46 20.88
C GLU A 587 15.66 -4.62 21.84
N CYS A 588 16.36 -3.58 21.36
CA CYS A 588 17.12 -2.67 22.23
C CYS A 588 16.20 -1.89 23.20
N SER A 589 14.99 -1.51 22.78
CA SER A 589 14.02 -0.88 23.68
C SER A 589 13.56 -1.83 24.80
N LYS A 590 13.44 -3.14 24.52
CA LYS A 590 13.12 -4.14 25.55
C LYS A 590 14.29 -4.36 26.52
N LEU A 591 15.53 -4.24 26.06
CA LEU A 591 16.73 -4.35 26.90
C LEU A 591 17.01 -3.10 27.76
N SER A 592 16.44 -1.94 27.44
CA SER A 592 16.51 -0.74 28.32
C SER A 592 15.46 -0.73 29.44
N ILE A 593 14.50 -1.67 29.42
CA ILE A 593 13.44 -1.82 30.43
C ILE A 593 13.75 -2.96 31.43
N ILE A 594 14.84 -3.70 31.21
CA ILE A 594 15.41 -4.70 32.14
C ILE A 594 16.69 -4.11 32.72
#